data_AF-A0A2P8VXV7-F1
#
_entry.id   AF-A0A2P8VXV7-F1
#
_cell.length_a   1.000
_cell.length_b   1.000
_cell.length_c   1.000
_cell.angle_alpha   90.00
_cell.angle_beta   90.00
_cell.angle_gamma   90.00
#
_symmetry.space_group_name_H-M   'P 1'
#
loop_
_entity.id
_entity.type
_entity.pdbx_description
1 polymer ?
#
loop_
_entity_poly.entity_id
_entity_poly.type
_entity_poly.pdbx_seq_one_letter_code
_entity_poly.pdbx_strand_id
1 'polypeptide(L)'
;MVARTFGCFGSAVVTVAGLAGLTWVLNLPYPMIRWPVAKTAPLILLPSYIKMDHDYRQAVSLVAQADQLVNQATSASDIELGETKVTQAQEHLDGLPVWFLGYYPKAYCGFVGCRWQFTLDEFETARSEIGRMEAVVFQERNAQNLMQEGTTAVEAAQQAFQTAKSGADRATALTTWQRGMDKLNEIPPETLAGRQSATKLEAYERDYQQVTGNVAGGDRSNTLVDAARAFAYQAAIAGKNPPHPATTWERAAGLWATAIARLEDIPAQDPGYNQAQVLLAEYQANLGIIQENAAREEASAQALDSAIEKNTRMLAQNLEGMDRNQIASLMQDIINDLEKVQPGTTSYARASDLLKSANQKLAQLK
;
A
#
# COMPACT_ATOMS: atom_id res chain seq x y z
N MET A 1 18.35 5.28 -85.95
CA MET A 1 17.65 4.25 -85.15
C MET A 1 18.57 3.84 -84.01
N VAL A 2 18.23 4.22 -82.78
CA VAL A 2 18.99 3.89 -81.57
C VAL A 2 18.48 2.54 -81.05
N ALA A 3 19.30 1.50 -81.13
CA ALA A 3 19.05 0.23 -80.46
C ALA A 3 19.79 0.24 -79.12
N ARG A 4 19.01 0.28 -78.04
CA ARG A 4 19.46 0.33 -76.65
C ARG A 4 20.13 -0.99 -76.24
N THR A 5 21.32 -0.87 -75.68
CA THR A 5 21.96 -1.86 -74.81
C THR A 5 21.25 -1.86 -73.45
N PHE A 6 20.50 -2.92 -73.15
CA PHE A 6 20.07 -3.25 -71.79
C PHE A 6 20.37 -4.72 -71.53
N GLY A 7 21.39 -4.97 -70.71
CA GLY A 7 21.74 -6.32 -70.28
C GLY A 7 22.82 -6.25 -69.21
N CYS A 8 22.40 -6.46 -67.95
CA CYS A 8 23.16 -6.98 -66.79
C CYS A 8 22.82 -6.32 -65.44
N PHE A 9 22.13 -5.18 -65.40
CA PHE A 9 21.78 -4.55 -64.11
C PHE A 9 20.49 -5.08 -63.44
N GLY A 10 19.62 -5.77 -64.17
CA GLY A 10 18.35 -6.28 -63.63
C GLY A 10 18.48 -7.55 -62.76
N SER A 11 19.44 -8.42 -63.07
CA SER A 11 19.59 -9.74 -62.42
C SER A 11 20.23 -9.64 -61.03
N ALA A 12 21.10 -8.66 -60.80
CA ALA A 12 21.79 -8.44 -59.53
C ALA A 12 20.87 -7.85 -58.45
N VAL A 13 19.93 -6.98 -58.84
CA VAL A 13 18.97 -6.35 -57.89
C VAL A 13 17.90 -7.35 -57.45
N VAL A 14 17.43 -8.22 -58.36
CA VAL A 14 16.43 -9.26 -58.05
C VAL A 14 17.01 -10.36 -57.15
N THR A 15 18.29 -10.71 -57.32
CA THR A 15 18.95 -11.71 -56.46
C THR A 15 19.22 -11.18 -55.05
N VAL A 16 19.66 -9.92 -54.89
CA VAL A 16 19.87 -9.32 -53.56
C VAL A 16 18.54 -9.10 -52.83
N ALA A 17 17.49 -8.63 -53.52
CA ALA A 17 16.15 -8.47 -52.92
C ALA A 17 15.52 -9.83 -52.54
N GLY A 18 15.69 -10.87 -53.36
CA GLY A 18 15.22 -12.22 -53.07
C GLY A 18 15.94 -12.86 -51.87
N LEU A 19 17.26 -12.63 -51.76
CA LEU A 19 18.04 -13.11 -50.61
C LEU A 19 17.68 -12.36 -49.31
N ALA A 20 17.43 -11.05 -49.38
CA ALA A 20 16.97 -10.26 -48.24
C ALA A 20 15.55 -10.65 -47.76
N GLY A 21 14.65 -10.98 -48.70
CA GLY A 21 13.32 -11.50 -48.38
C GLY A 21 13.37 -12.88 -47.74
N LEU A 22 14.24 -13.78 -48.23
CA LEU A 22 14.45 -15.10 -47.66
C LEU A 22 15.08 -15.04 -46.26
N THR A 23 16.07 -14.18 -46.02
CA THR A 23 16.65 -14.01 -44.68
C THR A 23 15.65 -13.44 -43.68
N TRP A 24 14.75 -12.56 -44.11
CA TRP A 24 13.67 -12.04 -43.27
C TRP A 24 12.69 -13.16 -42.84
N VAL A 25 12.23 -13.99 -43.78
CA VAL A 25 11.33 -15.13 -43.49
C VAL A 25 11.99 -16.16 -42.57
N LEU A 26 13.28 -16.45 -42.79
CA LEU A 26 14.04 -17.41 -41.97
C LEU A 26 14.36 -16.86 -40.57
N ASN A 27 14.29 -15.54 -40.38
CA ASN A 27 14.49 -14.88 -39.09
C ASN A 27 13.17 -14.60 -38.33
N LEU A 28 12.02 -15.03 -38.86
CA LEU A 28 10.73 -14.87 -38.18
C LEU A 28 10.71 -15.58 -36.81
N PRO A 29 10.04 -15.01 -35.79
CA PRO A 29 9.96 -15.57 -34.45
C PRO A 29 8.96 -16.74 -34.36
N TYR A 30 8.98 -17.68 -35.33
CA TYR A 30 8.12 -18.85 -35.35
C TYR A 30 8.93 -20.13 -35.07
N PRO A 31 8.61 -20.91 -34.01
CA PRO A 31 9.42 -22.05 -33.59
C PRO A 31 9.65 -23.10 -34.69
N MET A 32 8.64 -23.38 -35.51
CA MET A 32 8.72 -24.39 -36.58
C MET A 32 9.70 -24.00 -37.71
N ILE A 33 9.94 -22.70 -37.90
CA ILE A 33 10.87 -22.18 -38.92
C ILE A 33 12.27 -22.02 -38.32
N ARG A 34 12.38 -21.53 -37.08
CA ARG A 34 13.67 -21.27 -36.42
C ARG A 34 14.42 -22.54 -36.03
N TRP A 35 13.75 -23.61 -35.63
CA TRP A 35 14.43 -24.84 -35.17
C TRP A 35 15.28 -25.52 -36.26
N PRO A 36 14.80 -25.70 -37.50
CA PRO A 36 15.63 -26.18 -38.60
C PRO A 36 16.78 -25.21 -38.95
N VAL A 37 16.53 -23.90 -38.94
CA VAL A 37 17.52 -22.87 -39.30
C VAL A 37 18.64 -22.80 -38.26
N ALA A 38 18.32 -22.90 -36.97
CA ALA A 38 19.32 -22.91 -35.90
C ALA A 38 20.27 -24.11 -35.97
N LYS A 39 19.78 -25.28 -36.41
CA LYS A 39 20.61 -26.49 -36.59
C LYS A 39 21.46 -26.47 -37.87
N THR A 40 20.92 -25.88 -38.93
CA THR A 40 21.49 -26.01 -40.28
C THR A 40 22.33 -24.80 -40.70
N ALA A 41 21.92 -23.59 -40.30
CA ALA A 41 22.53 -22.33 -40.70
C ALA A 41 22.45 -21.27 -39.57
N PRO A 42 23.14 -21.49 -38.44
CA PRO A 42 23.02 -20.65 -37.23
C PRO A 42 23.42 -19.19 -37.44
N LEU A 43 24.30 -18.90 -38.41
CA LEU A 43 24.74 -17.54 -38.73
C LEU A 43 23.60 -16.61 -39.18
N ILE A 44 22.51 -17.16 -39.74
CA ILE A 44 21.35 -16.37 -40.19
C ILE A 44 20.58 -15.76 -39.01
N LEU A 45 20.64 -16.40 -37.83
CA LEU A 45 19.93 -15.97 -36.62
C LEU A 45 20.76 -15.05 -35.71
N LEU A 46 22.05 -14.84 -36.01
CA LEU A 46 22.97 -14.02 -35.22
C LEU A 46 22.40 -12.62 -34.86
N PRO A 47 21.85 -11.84 -35.81
CA PRO A 47 21.28 -10.53 -35.48
C PRO A 47 20.12 -10.60 -34.48
N SER A 48 19.26 -11.63 -34.57
CA SER A 48 18.17 -11.81 -33.61
C SER A 48 18.67 -12.24 -32.24
N TYR A 49 19.72 -13.05 -32.16
CA TYR A 49 20.31 -13.42 -30.88
C TYR A 49 21.03 -12.24 -30.22
N ILE A 50 21.68 -11.37 -31.00
CA ILE A 50 22.29 -10.13 -30.48
C ILE A 50 21.22 -9.17 -29.94
N LYS A 51 20.09 -9.02 -30.64
CA LYS A 51 18.97 -8.20 -30.14
C LYS A 51 18.41 -8.78 -28.84
N MET A 52 18.14 -10.08 -28.82
CA MET A 52 17.67 -10.78 -27.62
C MET A 52 18.67 -10.67 -26.46
N ASP A 53 19.98 -10.71 -26.77
CA ASP A 53 21.05 -10.53 -25.78
C ASP A 53 20.95 -9.18 -25.09
N HIS A 54 20.86 -8.16 -25.94
CA HIS A 54 20.77 -6.79 -25.52
C HIS A 54 19.52 -6.54 -24.68
N ASP A 55 18.34 -6.94 -25.19
CA ASP A 55 17.07 -6.74 -24.51
C ASP A 55 17.03 -7.40 -23.14
N TYR A 56 17.52 -8.63 -23.00
CA TYR A 56 17.58 -9.25 -21.67
C TYR A 56 18.51 -8.50 -20.72
N ARG A 57 19.73 -8.15 -21.16
CA ARG A 57 20.69 -7.47 -20.27
C ARG A 57 20.16 -6.13 -19.81
N GLN A 58 19.51 -5.40 -20.72
CA GLN A 58 18.84 -4.15 -20.40
C GLN A 58 17.69 -4.40 -19.43
N ALA A 59 16.80 -5.37 -19.71
CA ALA A 59 15.69 -5.71 -18.83
C ALA A 59 16.17 -6.00 -17.39
N VAL A 60 17.13 -6.91 -17.20
CA VAL A 60 17.66 -7.24 -15.85
C VAL A 60 18.26 -6.03 -15.16
N SER A 61 19.08 -5.25 -15.86
CA SER A 61 19.71 -4.04 -15.32
C SER A 61 18.69 -2.98 -14.93
N LEU A 62 17.65 -2.80 -15.74
CA LEU A 62 16.60 -1.82 -15.53
C LEU A 62 15.65 -2.25 -14.42
N VAL A 63 15.34 -3.55 -14.30
CA VAL A 63 14.58 -4.10 -13.16
C VAL A 63 15.31 -3.82 -11.86
N ALA A 64 16.62 -4.09 -11.79
CA ALA A 64 17.40 -3.82 -10.57
C ALA A 64 17.44 -2.32 -10.22
N GLN A 65 17.61 -1.44 -11.22
CA GLN A 65 17.56 0.01 -11.00
C GLN A 65 16.17 0.48 -10.57
N ALA A 66 15.12 -0.04 -11.21
CA ALA A 66 13.74 0.27 -10.88
C ALA A 66 13.40 -0.19 -9.46
N ASP A 67 13.84 -1.37 -9.04
CA ASP A 67 13.60 -1.90 -7.70
C ASP A 67 14.18 -0.96 -6.62
N GLN A 68 15.41 -0.50 -6.80
CA GLN A 68 16.02 0.46 -5.89
C GLN A 68 15.24 1.79 -5.85
N LEU A 69 14.79 2.29 -7.00
CA LEU A 69 14.11 3.58 -7.10
C LEU A 69 12.65 3.55 -6.63
N VAL A 70 11.98 2.40 -6.74
CA VAL A 70 10.57 2.23 -6.38
C VAL A 70 10.44 1.70 -4.94
N ASN A 71 11.12 0.61 -4.61
CA ASN A 71 10.94 -0.05 -3.31
C ASN A 71 11.79 0.56 -2.19
N GLN A 72 12.82 1.34 -2.54
CA GLN A 72 13.69 2.05 -1.58
C GLN A 72 13.65 3.57 -1.79
N ALA A 73 12.55 4.07 -2.36
CA ALA A 73 12.37 5.48 -2.64
C ALA A 73 12.46 6.34 -1.37
N THR A 74 13.23 7.42 -1.45
CA THR A 74 13.36 8.41 -0.38
C THR A 74 12.72 9.75 -0.75
N SER A 75 12.45 9.95 -2.05
CA SER A 75 11.90 11.15 -2.62
C SER A 75 10.88 10.84 -3.72
N ALA A 76 9.98 11.80 -4.00
CA ALA A 76 9.06 11.68 -5.12
C ALA A 76 9.82 11.53 -6.45
N SER A 77 10.95 12.23 -6.62
CA SER A 77 11.80 12.09 -7.82
C SER A 77 12.36 10.68 -8.02
N ASP A 78 12.61 9.92 -6.94
CA ASP A 78 13.04 8.53 -7.06
C ASP A 78 11.92 7.69 -7.67
N ILE A 79 10.67 7.88 -7.24
CA ILE A 79 9.49 7.20 -7.80
C ILE A 79 9.28 7.56 -9.28
N GLU A 80 9.42 8.83 -9.67
CA GLU A 80 9.26 9.24 -11.08
C GLU A 80 10.33 8.64 -12.01
N LEU A 81 11.58 8.62 -11.53
CA LEU A 81 12.66 7.96 -12.27
C LEU A 81 12.43 6.44 -12.30
N GLY A 82 12.01 5.86 -11.17
CA GLY A 82 11.65 4.45 -11.04
C GLY A 82 10.57 4.03 -12.04
N GLU A 83 9.48 4.79 -12.15
CA GLU A 83 8.41 4.59 -13.15
C GLU A 83 8.97 4.51 -14.58
N THR A 84 9.87 5.43 -14.93
CA THR A 84 10.54 5.43 -16.23
C THR A 84 11.37 4.16 -16.44
N LYS A 85 12.08 3.70 -15.39
CA LYS A 85 12.90 2.47 -15.44
C LYS A 85 12.04 1.21 -15.52
N VAL A 86 10.92 1.15 -14.79
CA VAL A 86 9.94 0.05 -14.88
C VAL A 86 9.41 -0.05 -16.31
N THR A 87 9.03 1.08 -16.91
CA THR A 87 8.53 1.13 -18.29
C THR A 87 9.58 0.65 -19.29
N GLN A 88 10.82 1.14 -19.18
CA GLN A 88 11.93 0.69 -20.03
C GLN A 88 12.22 -0.81 -19.85
N ALA A 89 12.16 -1.31 -18.61
CA ALA A 89 12.35 -2.73 -18.32
C ALA A 89 11.26 -3.59 -18.98
N GLN A 90 9.99 -3.15 -18.89
CA GLN A 90 8.85 -3.81 -19.53
C GLN A 90 8.99 -3.84 -21.06
N GLU A 91 9.41 -2.73 -21.69
CA GLU A 91 9.65 -2.67 -23.14
C GLU A 91 10.71 -3.68 -23.60
N HIS A 92 11.83 -3.77 -22.88
CA HIS A 92 12.87 -4.75 -23.19
C HIS A 92 12.43 -6.18 -22.91
N LEU A 93 11.63 -6.41 -21.87
CA LEU A 93 11.09 -7.73 -21.55
C LEU A 93 10.09 -8.22 -22.61
N ASP A 94 9.20 -7.35 -23.09
CA ASP A 94 8.26 -7.64 -24.18
C ASP A 94 8.97 -7.79 -25.54
N GLY A 95 10.16 -7.22 -25.68
CA GLY A 95 11.07 -7.44 -26.80
C GLY A 95 11.62 -8.87 -26.89
N LEU A 96 11.49 -9.66 -25.82
CA LEU A 96 11.93 -11.06 -25.78
C LEU A 96 10.87 -11.99 -26.39
N PRO A 97 11.26 -12.87 -27.32
CA PRO A 97 10.30 -13.76 -27.96
C PRO A 97 9.75 -14.84 -27.02
N VAL A 98 8.42 -14.95 -26.92
CA VAL A 98 7.70 -15.95 -26.11
C VAL A 98 8.05 -17.40 -26.44
N TRP A 99 8.44 -17.71 -27.70
CA TRP A 99 8.78 -19.08 -28.12
C TRP A 99 10.08 -19.63 -27.48
N PHE A 100 10.90 -18.77 -26.87
CA PHE A 100 12.12 -19.13 -26.14
C PHE A 100 11.83 -19.91 -24.83
N LEU A 101 10.63 -19.75 -24.28
CA LEU A 101 10.23 -20.19 -22.94
C LEU A 101 10.03 -21.72 -22.78
N GLY A 102 9.90 -22.48 -23.88
CA GLY A 102 9.64 -23.93 -23.81
C GLY A 102 10.66 -24.82 -24.52
N TYR A 103 11.61 -24.26 -25.27
CA TYR A 103 12.44 -25.05 -26.19
C TYR A 103 13.94 -24.68 -26.26
N TYR A 104 14.48 -23.92 -25.27
CA TYR A 104 15.87 -23.96 -24.72
C TYR A 104 16.46 -22.57 -24.36
N PRO A 105 17.15 -22.47 -23.20
CA PRO A 105 18.39 -21.72 -23.08
C PRO A 105 19.54 -22.64 -22.66
N LYS A 106 20.46 -22.94 -23.58
CA LYS A 106 21.80 -23.44 -23.24
C LYS A 106 22.81 -22.40 -23.73
N ALA A 107 23.81 -22.09 -22.92
CA ALA A 107 24.93 -21.27 -23.36
C ALA A 107 25.56 -21.91 -24.60
N TYR A 108 25.66 -21.17 -25.70
CA TYR A 108 26.40 -21.60 -26.89
C TYR A 108 27.76 -20.93 -26.89
N CYS A 109 28.79 -21.76 -27.09
CA CYS A 109 30.19 -21.41 -27.10
C CYS A 109 30.67 -21.11 -28.52
N GLY A 110 31.37 -19.99 -28.70
CA GLY A 110 32.17 -19.71 -29.90
C GLY A 110 33.68 -19.81 -29.62
N PHE A 111 34.50 -19.64 -30.66
CA PHE A 111 35.98 -19.74 -30.61
C PHE A 111 36.66 -18.73 -29.64
N VAL A 112 35.91 -17.72 -29.17
CA VAL A 112 36.38 -16.68 -28.22
C VAL A 112 35.44 -16.49 -27.02
N GLY A 113 34.54 -17.46 -26.74
CA GLY A 113 33.70 -17.50 -25.52
C GLY A 113 32.22 -17.84 -25.75
N CYS A 114 31.51 -18.20 -24.68
CA CYS A 114 30.10 -18.62 -24.68
C CYS A 114 29.20 -17.58 -23.99
N ARG A 115 28.03 -17.26 -24.54
CA ARG A 115 27.00 -16.47 -23.84
C ARG A 115 25.57 -16.85 -24.28
N TRP A 116 24.76 -17.22 -23.29
CA TRP A 116 23.31 -16.97 -23.06
C TRP A 116 22.73 -18.02 -22.11
N GLN A 117 22.33 -17.61 -20.91
CA GLN A 117 21.46 -18.38 -20.00
C GLN A 117 20.49 -17.39 -19.36
N PHE A 118 19.32 -17.27 -19.97
CA PHE A 118 18.15 -16.66 -19.37
C PHE A 118 17.07 -17.74 -19.31
N THR A 119 16.53 -18.04 -18.15
CA THR A 119 15.58 -19.14 -17.96
C THR A 119 14.13 -18.65 -18.01
N LEU A 120 13.18 -19.59 -18.19
CA LEU A 120 11.76 -19.29 -18.03
C LEU A 120 11.49 -18.69 -16.64
N ASP A 121 12.09 -19.28 -15.60
CA ASP A 121 11.93 -18.85 -14.22
C ASP A 121 12.42 -17.40 -14.03
N GLU A 122 13.56 -17.03 -14.60
CA GLU A 122 14.08 -15.65 -14.55
C GLU A 122 13.19 -14.67 -15.33
N PHE A 123 12.58 -15.10 -16.45
CA PHE A 123 11.63 -14.29 -17.20
C PHE A 123 10.33 -14.05 -16.42
N GLU A 124 9.75 -15.10 -15.86
CA GLU A 124 8.55 -15.01 -15.03
C GLU A 124 8.81 -14.16 -13.79
N THR A 125 9.99 -14.32 -13.17
CA THR A 125 10.42 -13.49 -12.03
C THR A 125 10.51 -12.02 -12.43
N ALA A 126 11.24 -11.69 -13.50
CA ALA A 126 11.38 -10.30 -13.96
C ALA A 126 10.02 -9.67 -14.31
N ARG A 127 9.13 -10.42 -14.98
CA ARG A 127 7.77 -9.97 -15.30
C ARG A 127 6.94 -9.71 -14.04
N SER A 128 7.03 -10.61 -13.06
CA SER A 128 6.35 -10.47 -11.78
C SER A 128 6.87 -9.28 -10.98
N GLU A 129 8.18 -9.06 -10.97
CA GLU A 129 8.81 -7.91 -10.30
C GLU A 129 8.39 -6.59 -10.93
N ILE A 130 8.39 -6.50 -12.26
CA ILE A 130 7.90 -5.34 -12.99
C ILE A 130 6.43 -5.06 -12.65
N GLY A 131 5.55 -6.06 -12.75
CA GLY A 131 4.13 -5.88 -12.43
C GLY A 131 3.90 -5.46 -10.98
N ARG A 132 4.70 -5.96 -10.03
CA ARG A 132 4.68 -5.50 -8.64
C ARG A 132 5.10 -4.03 -8.53
N MET A 133 6.18 -3.63 -9.18
CA MET A 133 6.66 -2.25 -9.15
C MET A 133 5.69 -1.29 -9.83
N GLU A 134 5.03 -1.68 -10.93
CA GLU A 134 3.96 -0.88 -11.55
C GLU A 134 2.82 -0.60 -10.56
N ALA A 135 2.41 -1.62 -9.78
CA ALA A 135 1.41 -1.45 -8.75
C ALA A 135 1.86 -0.50 -7.63
N VAL A 136 3.12 -0.61 -7.18
CA VAL A 136 3.69 0.30 -6.16
C VAL A 136 3.79 1.73 -6.69
N VAL A 137 4.29 1.93 -7.91
CA VAL A 137 4.36 3.24 -8.57
C VAL A 137 2.97 3.86 -8.67
N PHE A 138 1.97 3.08 -9.08
CA PHE A 138 0.58 3.56 -9.16
C PHE A 138 0.04 4.01 -7.79
N GLN A 139 0.29 3.22 -6.74
CA GLN A 139 -0.11 3.56 -5.37
C GLN A 139 0.60 4.83 -4.89
N GLU A 140 1.91 4.95 -5.10
CA GLU A 140 2.72 6.12 -4.72
C GLU A 140 2.28 7.37 -5.47
N ARG A 141 1.98 7.28 -6.78
CA ARG A 141 1.45 8.41 -7.57
C ARG A 141 0.11 8.90 -7.04
N ASN A 142 -0.80 7.99 -6.73
CA ASN A 142 -2.10 8.35 -6.17
C ASN A 142 -1.93 9.01 -4.78
N ALA A 143 -1.11 8.40 -3.92
CA ALA A 143 -0.81 8.93 -2.59
C ALA A 143 -0.14 10.32 -2.64
N GLN A 144 0.79 10.53 -3.56
CA GLN A 144 1.45 11.83 -3.78
C GLN A 144 0.45 12.90 -4.22
N ASN A 145 -0.49 12.57 -5.10
CA ASN A 145 -1.54 13.50 -5.54
C ASN A 145 -2.46 13.88 -4.38
N LEU A 146 -2.91 12.89 -3.60
CA LEU A 146 -3.73 13.12 -2.40
C LEU A 146 -3.00 13.97 -1.36
N MET A 147 -1.70 13.74 -1.16
CA MET A 147 -0.87 14.55 -0.26
C MET A 147 -0.83 16.00 -0.73
N GLN A 148 -0.60 16.23 -2.03
CA GLN A 148 -0.55 17.57 -2.59
C GLN A 148 -1.91 18.29 -2.44
N GLU A 149 -3.01 17.60 -2.74
CA GLU A 149 -4.36 18.14 -2.58
C GLU A 149 -4.67 18.50 -1.13
N GLY A 150 -4.40 17.59 -0.20
CA GLY A 150 -4.64 17.79 1.23
C GLY A 150 -3.80 18.94 1.79
N THR A 151 -2.50 18.96 1.47
CA THR A 151 -1.56 20.03 1.88
C THR A 151 -2.04 21.39 1.35
N THR A 152 -2.38 21.46 0.06
CA THR A 152 -2.85 22.70 -0.56
C THR A 152 -4.17 23.17 0.07
N ALA A 153 -5.09 22.24 0.37
CA ALA A 153 -6.36 22.56 1.01
C ALA A 153 -6.17 23.12 2.43
N VAL A 154 -5.26 22.54 3.21
CA VAL A 154 -4.89 23.05 4.54
C VAL A 154 -4.29 24.44 4.45
N GLU A 155 -3.28 24.63 3.61
CA GLU A 155 -2.59 25.93 3.47
C GLU A 155 -3.53 27.04 2.97
N ALA A 156 -4.41 26.72 2.01
CA ALA A 156 -5.43 27.65 1.54
C ALA A 156 -6.44 28.00 2.64
N ALA A 157 -6.83 27.02 3.46
CA ALA A 157 -7.74 27.24 4.58
C ALA A 157 -7.10 28.06 5.71
N GLN A 158 -5.81 27.85 6.00
CA GLN A 158 -5.04 28.68 6.91
C GLN A 158 -5.03 30.15 6.45
N GLN A 159 -4.77 30.38 5.15
CA GLN A 159 -4.80 31.72 4.57
C GLN A 159 -6.21 32.35 4.61
N ALA A 160 -7.24 31.59 4.29
CA ALA A 160 -8.63 32.03 4.36
C ALA A 160 -9.01 32.42 5.79
N PHE A 161 -8.58 31.64 6.78
CA PHE A 161 -8.81 31.92 8.20
C PHE A 161 -8.14 33.23 8.64
N GLN A 162 -6.89 33.48 8.23
CA GLN A 162 -6.15 34.71 8.58
C GLN A 162 -6.78 35.97 7.96
N THR A 163 -7.29 35.85 6.74
CA THR A 163 -7.87 36.99 5.98
C THR A 163 -9.35 37.21 6.24
N ALA A 164 -10.02 36.26 6.88
CA ALA A 164 -11.44 36.33 7.19
C ALA A 164 -11.77 37.47 8.16
N LYS A 165 -12.75 38.29 7.74
CA LYS A 165 -13.23 39.46 8.49
C LYS A 165 -14.37 39.13 9.45
N SER A 166 -15.10 38.04 9.21
CA SER A 166 -16.24 37.60 10.02
C SER A 166 -15.95 36.28 10.72
N GLY A 167 -16.64 36.03 11.84
CA GLY A 167 -16.58 34.73 12.54
C GLY A 167 -17.09 33.57 11.69
N ALA A 168 -18.12 33.80 10.87
CA ALA A 168 -18.67 32.78 9.97
C ALA A 168 -17.67 32.35 8.87
N ASP A 169 -16.92 33.30 8.31
CA ASP A 169 -15.88 32.99 7.32
C ASP A 169 -14.71 32.22 7.97
N ARG A 170 -14.36 32.57 9.22
CA ARG A 170 -13.37 31.83 10.00
C ARG A 170 -13.82 30.40 10.29
N ALA A 171 -15.07 30.18 10.67
CA ALA A 171 -15.62 28.84 10.90
C ALA A 171 -15.62 27.99 9.61
N THR A 172 -15.92 28.61 8.46
CA THR A 172 -15.84 27.96 7.15
C THR A 172 -14.40 27.57 6.80
N ALA A 173 -13.45 28.44 7.08
CA ALA A 173 -12.03 28.17 6.89
C ALA A 173 -11.55 27.03 7.80
N LEU A 174 -11.94 27.01 9.08
CA LEU A 174 -11.62 25.91 10.00
C LEU A 174 -12.21 24.57 9.54
N THR A 175 -13.43 24.57 9.01
CA THR A 175 -14.05 23.35 8.43
C THR A 175 -13.28 22.87 7.20
N THR A 176 -12.79 23.79 6.37
CA THR A 176 -12.01 23.46 5.17
C THR A 176 -10.61 22.95 5.52
N TRP A 177 -9.98 23.55 6.53
CA TRP A 177 -8.70 23.10 7.08
C TRP A 177 -8.85 21.67 7.60
N GLN A 178 -9.89 21.42 8.41
CA GLN A 178 -10.20 20.10 8.92
C GLN A 178 -10.29 19.05 7.81
N ARG A 179 -11.09 19.33 6.76
CA ARG A 179 -11.22 18.44 5.61
C ARG A 179 -9.88 18.21 4.87
N GLY A 180 -9.03 19.22 4.81
CA GLY A 180 -7.68 19.09 4.24
C GLY A 180 -6.81 18.12 5.06
N MET A 181 -6.88 18.18 6.38
CA MET A 181 -6.20 17.22 7.27
C MET A 181 -6.81 15.82 7.13
N ASP A 182 -8.13 15.69 7.04
CA ASP A 182 -8.78 14.39 6.83
C ASP A 182 -8.29 13.73 5.53
N LYS A 183 -8.17 14.49 4.43
CA LYS A 183 -7.57 14.00 3.18
C LYS A 183 -6.14 13.50 3.34
N LEU A 184 -5.30 14.24 4.06
CA LEU A 184 -3.92 13.81 4.34
C LEU A 184 -3.90 12.53 5.18
N ASN A 185 -4.90 12.37 6.04
CA ASN A 185 -5.05 11.23 6.93
C ASN A 185 -5.53 9.98 6.17
N GLU A 186 -6.27 10.11 5.07
CA GLU A 186 -6.70 8.97 4.24
C GLU A 186 -5.56 8.30 3.46
N ILE A 187 -4.38 8.93 3.41
CA ILE A 187 -3.26 8.45 2.61
C ILE A 187 -2.63 7.22 3.27
N PRO A 188 -2.43 6.11 2.52
CA PRO A 188 -1.90 4.89 3.10
C PRO A 188 -0.48 5.09 3.70
N PRO A 189 -0.25 4.73 4.98
CA PRO A 189 1.01 5.03 5.68
C PRO A 189 2.23 4.28 5.15
N GLU A 190 2.02 3.19 4.41
CA GLU A 190 3.07 2.42 3.73
C GLU A 190 3.74 3.20 2.59
N THR A 191 3.04 4.17 2.01
CA THR A 191 3.56 5.00 0.92
C THR A 191 4.55 6.05 1.44
N LEU A 192 5.47 6.50 0.58
CA LEU A 192 6.34 7.63 0.90
C LEU A 192 5.53 8.89 1.24
N ALA A 193 4.50 9.17 0.43
CA ALA A 193 3.60 10.29 0.65
C ALA A 193 2.83 10.16 1.97
N GLY A 194 2.42 8.96 2.39
CA GLY A 194 1.78 8.72 3.67
C GLY A 194 2.66 9.08 4.86
N ARG A 195 3.95 8.67 4.85
CA ARG A 195 4.92 9.03 5.90
C ARG A 195 5.16 10.54 5.97
N GLN A 196 5.28 11.19 4.81
CA GLN A 196 5.44 12.65 4.73
C GLN A 196 4.18 13.38 5.21
N SER A 197 3.00 12.87 4.84
CA SER A 197 1.70 13.40 5.27
C SER A 197 1.52 13.30 6.78
N ALA A 198 1.92 12.19 7.41
CA ALA A 198 1.88 12.06 8.87
C ALA A 198 2.69 13.14 9.58
N THR A 199 3.92 13.42 9.09
CA THR A 199 4.77 14.49 9.65
C THR A 199 4.12 15.87 9.49
N LYS A 200 3.51 16.14 8.33
CA LYS A 200 2.79 17.40 8.07
C LYS A 200 1.54 17.53 8.92
N LEU A 201 0.79 16.44 9.10
CA LEU A 201 -0.42 16.40 9.90
C LEU A 201 -0.17 16.81 11.35
N GLU A 202 0.89 16.30 11.99
CA GLU A 202 1.24 16.70 13.36
C GLU A 202 1.45 18.22 13.48
N ALA A 203 2.05 18.84 12.46
CA ALA A 203 2.23 20.29 12.44
C ALA A 203 0.89 21.03 12.24
N TYR A 204 0.08 20.58 11.28
CA TYR A 204 -1.23 21.17 11.00
C TYR A 204 -2.21 21.02 12.17
N GLU A 205 -2.18 19.90 12.88
CA GLU A 205 -2.98 19.64 14.07
C GLU A 205 -2.66 20.63 15.19
N ARG A 206 -1.37 20.85 15.47
CA ARG A 206 -0.92 21.83 16.46
C ARG A 206 -1.40 23.23 16.10
N ASP A 207 -1.23 23.63 14.84
CA ASP A 207 -1.63 24.95 14.37
C ASP A 207 -3.16 25.12 14.44
N TYR A 208 -3.92 24.07 14.10
CA TYR A 208 -5.39 24.04 14.18
C TYR A 208 -5.87 24.20 15.63
N GLN A 209 -5.25 23.49 16.57
CA GLN A 209 -5.57 23.60 18.01
C GLN A 209 -5.26 25.01 18.54
N GLN A 210 -4.15 25.61 18.12
CA GLN A 210 -3.79 26.96 18.53
C GLN A 210 -4.83 27.99 18.07
N VAL A 211 -5.31 27.90 16.83
CA VAL A 211 -6.29 28.89 16.33
C VAL A 211 -7.69 28.65 16.90
N THR A 212 -8.12 27.40 17.04
CA THR A 212 -9.44 27.09 17.61
C THR A 212 -9.53 27.46 19.10
N GLY A 213 -8.42 27.33 19.84
CA GLY A 213 -8.32 27.83 21.22
C GLY A 213 -8.42 29.37 21.33
N ASN A 214 -7.95 30.11 20.31
CA ASN A 214 -7.99 31.58 20.27
C ASN A 214 -9.31 32.15 19.68
N VAL A 215 -10.07 31.35 18.91
CA VAL A 215 -11.37 31.74 18.31
C VAL A 215 -12.51 31.75 19.34
N ALA A 216 -12.30 31.18 20.53
CA ALA A 216 -13.25 31.18 21.65
C ALA A 216 -13.65 32.59 22.18
N GLY A 217 -13.24 33.68 21.52
CA GLY A 217 -13.49 35.07 21.92
C GLY A 217 -14.57 35.84 21.12
N GLY A 218 -15.36 35.21 20.23
CA GLY A 218 -16.41 35.92 19.47
C GLY A 218 -17.62 35.06 19.12
N ASP A 219 -18.81 35.48 19.55
CA ASP A 219 -20.13 34.81 19.47
C ASP A 219 -20.22 33.42 20.11
N ARG A 220 -20.76 33.37 21.34
CA ARG A 220 -20.81 32.20 22.24
C ARG A 220 -21.21 30.89 21.56
N SER A 221 -22.16 30.91 20.65
CA SER A 221 -22.68 29.74 19.95
C SER A 221 -21.76 29.23 18.86
N ASN A 222 -21.19 30.13 18.04
CA ASN A 222 -20.15 29.78 17.09
C ASN A 222 -18.91 29.26 17.83
N THR A 223 -18.57 29.84 18.99
CA THR A 223 -17.45 29.32 19.82
C THR A 223 -17.71 27.92 20.36
N LEU A 224 -18.96 27.57 20.70
CA LEU A 224 -19.31 26.23 21.19
C LEU A 224 -19.28 25.20 20.07
N VAL A 225 -19.78 25.53 18.87
CA VAL A 225 -19.69 24.66 17.68
C VAL A 225 -18.24 24.41 17.29
N ASP A 226 -17.41 25.46 17.26
CA ASP A 226 -16.00 25.32 16.88
C ASP A 226 -15.19 24.54 17.92
N ALA A 227 -15.44 24.78 19.22
CA ALA A 227 -14.84 23.97 20.28
C ALA A 227 -15.27 22.50 20.17
N ALA A 228 -16.55 22.23 19.90
CA ALA A 228 -17.03 20.87 19.71
C ALA A 228 -16.33 20.15 18.55
N ARG A 229 -16.13 20.84 17.41
CA ARG A 229 -15.37 20.31 16.27
C ARG A 229 -13.93 19.97 16.62
N ALA A 230 -13.25 20.82 17.39
CA ALA A 230 -11.87 20.56 17.80
C ALA A 230 -11.75 19.28 18.64
N PHE A 231 -12.66 19.07 19.61
CA PHE A 231 -12.69 17.85 20.42
C PHE A 231 -13.04 16.61 19.59
N ALA A 232 -14.04 16.73 18.71
CA ALA A 232 -14.42 15.66 17.78
C ALA A 232 -13.27 15.24 16.87
N TYR A 233 -12.49 16.20 16.37
CA TYR A 233 -11.32 15.92 15.56
C TYR A 233 -10.25 15.14 16.33
N GLN A 234 -9.89 15.61 17.54
CA GLN A 234 -8.94 14.90 18.38
C GLN A 234 -9.42 13.47 18.71
N ALA A 235 -10.73 13.31 18.91
CA ALA A 235 -11.34 12.01 19.16
C ALA A 235 -11.21 11.08 17.94
N ALA A 236 -11.45 11.61 16.74
CA ALA A 236 -11.31 10.87 15.48
C ALA A 236 -9.85 10.43 15.26
N ILE A 237 -8.87 11.32 15.49
CA ILE A 237 -7.44 10.96 15.41
C ILE A 237 -7.10 9.86 16.40
N ALA A 238 -7.52 10.01 17.66
CA ALA A 238 -7.23 9.03 18.71
C ALA A 238 -7.82 7.64 18.41
N GLY A 239 -8.93 7.56 17.65
CA GLY A 239 -9.54 6.30 17.25
C GLY A 239 -9.04 5.71 15.93
N LYS A 240 -8.17 6.40 15.19
CA LYS A 240 -7.78 6.03 13.83
C LYS A 240 -6.68 4.97 13.81
N ASN A 241 -6.66 4.09 12.81
CA ASN A 241 -5.69 3.00 12.63
C ASN A 241 -5.62 2.02 13.83
N PRO A 242 -6.72 1.32 14.16
CA PRO A 242 -6.70 0.24 15.15
C PRO A 242 -5.73 -0.89 14.73
N PRO A 243 -5.27 -1.75 15.67
CA PRO A 243 -5.72 -1.87 17.05
C PRO A 243 -5.07 -0.86 18.02
N HIS A 244 -5.83 -0.43 19.03
CA HIS A 244 -5.37 0.43 20.13
C HIS A 244 -5.67 -0.18 21.50
N PRO A 245 -4.87 0.13 22.54
CA PRO A 245 -5.19 -0.29 23.90
C PRO A 245 -6.48 0.39 24.40
N ALA A 246 -7.17 -0.26 25.35
CA ALA A 246 -8.45 0.23 25.90
C ALA A 246 -8.38 1.68 26.37
N THR A 247 -7.27 2.09 26.99
CA THR A 247 -7.05 3.45 27.48
C THR A 247 -7.04 4.52 26.38
N THR A 248 -6.61 4.16 25.16
CA THR A 248 -6.67 5.07 24.01
C THR A 248 -8.11 5.21 23.51
N TRP A 249 -8.88 4.12 23.48
CA TRP A 249 -10.31 4.17 23.13
C TRP A 249 -11.12 4.97 24.14
N GLU A 250 -10.88 4.79 25.43
CA GLU A 250 -11.52 5.57 26.50
C GLU A 250 -11.21 7.07 26.37
N ARG A 251 -9.97 7.42 26.04
CA ARG A 251 -9.59 8.81 25.77
C ARG A 251 -10.36 9.37 24.58
N ALA A 252 -10.44 8.63 23.47
CA ALA A 252 -11.23 9.03 22.31
C ALA A 252 -12.72 9.21 22.66
N ALA A 253 -13.28 8.30 23.47
CA ALA A 253 -14.66 8.41 23.95
C ALA A 253 -14.87 9.67 24.80
N GLY A 254 -13.93 10.00 25.70
CA GLY A 254 -13.99 11.22 26.51
C GLY A 254 -13.96 12.51 25.68
N LEU A 255 -13.18 12.51 24.59
CA LEU A 255 -13.13 13.63 23.64
C LEU A 255 -14.44 13.78 22.88
N TRP A 256 -15.01 12.67 22.37
CA TRP A 256 -16.35 12.68 21.74
C TRP A 256 -17.44 13.16 22.70
N ALA A 257 -17.45 12.67 23.95
CA ALA A 257 -18.41 13.10 24.96
C ALA A 257 -18.28 14.60 25.26
N THR A 258 -17.05 15.12 25.31
CA THR A 258 -16.81 16.56 25.48
C THR A 258 -17.34 17.37 24.30
N ALA A 259 -17.12 16.91 23.06
CA ALA A 259 -17.65 17.54 21.86
C ALA A 259 -19.19 17.61 21.90
N ILE A 260 -19.85 16.51 22.23
CA ILE A 260 -21.31 16.41 22.36
C ILE A 260 -21.84 17.39 23.41
N ALA A 261 -21.25 17.41 24.62
CA ALA A 261 -21.68 18.29 25.69
C ALA A 261 -21.60 19.78 25.31
N ARG A 262 -20.64 20.17 24.47
CA ARG A 262 -20.52 21.55 23.96
C ARG A 262 -21.65 21.89 22.98
N LEU A 263 -22.08 20.94 22.16
CA LEU A 263 -23.19 21.12 21.24
C LEU A 263 -24.54 21.16 21.98
N GLU A 264 -24.68 20.40 23.06
CA GLU A 264 -25.88 20.39 23.91
C GLU A 264 -26.09 21.71 24.67
N ASP A 265 -25.03 22.47 24.96
CA ASP A 265 -25.11 23.77 25.64
C ASP A 265 -25.63 24.90 24.72
N ILE A 266 -25.85 24.63 23.43
CA ILE A 266 -26.33 25.63 22.46
C ILE A 266 -27.87 25.79 22.59
N PRO A 267 -28.37 26.99 22.94
CA PRO A 267 -29.82 27.20 23.10
C PRO A 267 -30.59 27.06 21.79
N ALA A 268 -31.85 26.61 21.85
CA ALA A 268 -32.72 26.44 20.68
C ALA A 268 -32.99 27.73 19.89
N GLN A 269 -32.88 28.89 20.54
CA GLN A 269 -33.09 30.21 19.91
C GLN A 269 -31.85 30.70 19.17
N ASP A 270 -30.74 29.97 19.28
CA ASP A 270 -29.48 30.36 18.71
C ASP A 270 -29.41 30.08 17.20
N PRO A 271 -28.88 31.01 16.37
CA PRO A 271 -28.65 30.75 14.95
C PRO A 271 -27.84 29.47 14.66
N GLY A 272 -26.95 29.06 15.56
CA GLY A 272 -26.14 27.85 15.43
C GLY A 272 -26.84 26.54 15.81
N TYR A 273 -28.05 26.57 16.37
CA TYR A 273 -28.71 25.38 16.94
C TYR A 273 -28.93 24.27 15.92
N ASN A 274 -29.43 24.59 14.72
CA ASN A 274 -29.69 23.58 13.69
C ASN A 274 -28.41 22.85 13.25
N GLN A 275 -27.29 23.59 13.15
CA GLN A 275 -25.99 23.02 12.83
C GLN A 275 -25.49 22.13 13.97
N ALA A 276 -25.70 22.55 15.22
CA ALA A 276 -25.35 21.77 16.39
C ALA A 276 -26.09 20.43 16.45
N GLN A 277 -27.39 20.41 16.13
CA GLN A 277 -28.20 19.18 16.13
C GLN A 277 -27.71 18.15 15.09
N VAL A 278 -27.28 18.61 13.91
CA VAL A 278 -26.71 17.72 12.87
C VAL A 278 -25.41 17.08 13.37
N LEU A 279 -24.48 17.89 13.91
CA LEU A 279 -23.22 17.40 14.45
C LEU A 279 -23.43 16.49 15.66
N LEU A 280 -24.42 16.77 16.50
CA LEU A 280 -24.71 15.99 17.69
C LEU A 280 -25.11 14.55 17.35
N ALA A 281 -25.94 14.35 16.32
CA ALA A 281 -26.30 13.01 15.85
C ALA A 281 -25.08 12.23 15.32
N GLU A 282 -24.22 12.90 14.54
CA GLU A 282 -22.98 12.32 14.02
C GLU A 282 -22.03 11.93 15.16
N TYR A 283 -21.82 12.83 16.11
CA TYR A 283 -20.87 12.64 17.21
C TYR A 283 -21.34 11.55 18.18
N GLN A 284 -22.65 11.45 18.41
CA GLN A 284 -23.24 10.35 19.19
C GLN A 284 -23.03 8.99 18.53
N ALA A 285 -23.18 8.90 17.20
CA ALA A 285 -22.89 7.67 16.47
C ALA A 285 -21.40 7.29 16.58
N ASN A 286 -20.49 8.25 16.40
CA ASN A 286 -19.05 8.03 16.54
C ASN A 286 -18.66 7.62 17.96
N LEU A 287 -19.24 8.26 18.99
CA LEU A 287 -19.03 7.86 20.38
C LEU A 287 -19.44 6.39 20.61
N GLY A 288 -20.59 5.97 20.07
CA GLY A 288 -21.05 4.58 20.18
C GLY A 288 -20.07 3.58 19.57
N ILE A 289 -19.53 3.88 18.39
CA ILE A 289 -18.50 3.04 17.73
C ILE A 289 -17.23 2.95 18.59
N ILE A 290 -16.77 4.07 19.14
CA ILE A 290 -15.56 4.10 19.98
C ILE A 290 -15.77 3.34 21.29
N GLN A 291 -16.95 3.45 21.91
CA GLN A 291 -17.29 2.68 23.11
C GLN A 291 -17.36 1.18 22.83
N GLU A 292 -17.90 0.76 21.68
CA GLU A 292 -17.87 -0.64 21.27
C GLU A 292 -16.43 -1.13 21.08
N ASN A 293 -15.56 -0.33 20.45
CA ASN A 293 -14.14 -0.67 20.32
C ASN A 293 -13.44 -0.84 21.67
N ALA A 294 -13.70 0.07 22.62
CA ALA A 294 -13.15 -0.03 23.97
C ALA A 294 -13.57 -1.34 24.64
N ALA A 295 -14.86 -1.68 24.57
CA ALA A 295 -15.40 -2.90 25.17
C ALA A 295 -14.83 -4.17 24.50
N ARG A 296 -14.67 -4.19 23.17
CA ARG A 296 -14.06 -5.30 22.45
C ARG A 296 -12.60 -5.51 22.85
N GLU A 297 -11.85 -4.42 22.99
CA GLU A 297 -10.45 -4.44 23.41
C GLU A 297 -10.32 -4.98 24.84
N GLU A 298 -11.12 -4.47 25.79
CA GLU A 298 -11.10 -4.90 27.19
C GLU A 298 -11.48 -6.39 27.32
N ALA A 299 -12.56 -6.83 26.66
CA ALA A 299 -12.97 -8.23 26.69
C ALA A 299 -11.91 -9.17 26.10
N SER A 300 -11.23 -8.72 25.03
CA SER A 300 -10.15 -9.50 24.38
C SER A 300 -8.91 -9.58 25.25
N ALA A 301 -8.54 -8.50 25.95
CA ALA A 301 -7.45 -8.49 26.91
C ALA A 301 -7.74 -9.45 28.09
N GLN A 302 -8.95 -9.38 28.67
CA GLN A 302 -9.35 -10.27 29.76
C GLN A 302 -9.35 -11.75 29.35
N ALA A 303 -9.80 -12.06 28.14
CA ALA A 303 -9.79 -13.42 27.61
C ALA A 303 -8.36 -13.96 27.44
N LEU A 304 -7.46 -13.13 26.90
CA LEU A 304 -6.04 -13.47 26.77
C LEU A 304 -5.38 -13.67 28.14
N ASP A 305 -5.63 -12.79 29.11
CA ASP A 305 -5.08 -12.89 30.46
C ASP A 305 -5.57 -14.16 31.17
N SER A 306 -6.85 -14.50 31.05
CA SER A 306 -7.41 -15.76 31.57
C SER A 306 -6.70 -16.98 30.98
N ALA A 307 -6.47 -16.98 29.66
CA ALA A 307 -5.75 -18.06 28.98
C ALA A 307 -4.29 -18.18 29.49
N ILE A 308 -3.60 -17.05 29.67
CA ILE A 308 -2.22 -17.00 30.19
C ILE A 308 -2.16 -17.49 31.64
N GLU A 309 -3.11 -17.09 32.49
CA GLU A 309 -3.18 -17.53 33.88
C GLU A 309 -3.43 -19.04 33.98
N LYS A 310 -4.37 -19.58 33.19
CA LYS A 310 -4.62 -21.04 33.11
C LYS A 310 -3.36 -21.79 32.67
N ASN A 311 -2.68 -21.32 31.63
CA ASN A 311 -1.43 -21.91 31.17
C ASN A 311 -0.33 -21.88 32.24
N THR A 312 -0.20 -20.76 32.96
CA THR A 312 0.78 -20.60 34.04
C THR A 312 0.50 -21.54 35.21
N ARG A 313 -0.77 -21.65 35.64
CA ARG A 313 -1.18 -22.60 36.68
C ARG A 313 -0.91 -24.04 36.30
N MET A 314 -1.15 -24.40 35.04
CA MET A 314 -0.86 -25.74 34.53
C MET A 314 0.65 -26.05 34.57
N LEU A 315 1.51 -25.10 34.20
CA LEU A 315 2.97 -25.26 34.30
C LEU A 315 3.43 -25.39 35.77
N ALA A 316 2.83 -24.61 36.67
CA ALA A 316 3.14 -24.63 38.10
C ALA A 316 2.74 -25.94 38.81
N GLN A 317 1.68 -26.60 38.34
CA GLN A 317 1.22 -27.89 38.89
C GLN A 317 2.09 -29.09 38.49
N ASN A 318 3.16 -28.87 37.71
CA ASN A 318 4.05 -29.86 37.13
C ASN A 318 3.32 -30.92 36.27
N LEU A 319 3.40 -30.76 34.96
CA LEU A 319 2.73 -31.63 33.96
C LEU A 319 3.00 -33.14 34.16
N GLU A 320 4.08 -33.51 34.84
CA GLU A 320 4.46 -34.89 35.14
C GLU A 320 3.48 -35.61 36.09
N GLY A 321 2.70 -34.87 36.89
CA GLY A 321 1.72 -35.42 37.82
C GLY A 321 0.30 -35.56 37.25
N MET A 322 0.03 -35.06 36.04
CA MET A 322 -1.30 -35.05 35.42
C MET A 322 -1.47 -36.18 34.41
N ASP A 323 -2.67 -36.76 34.36
CA ASP A 323 -3.01 -37.70 33.29
C ASP A 323 -3.28 -36.98 31.95
N ARG A 324 -3.27 -37.74 30.86
CA ARG A 324 -3.44 -37.23 29.49
C ARG A 324 -4.78 -36.50 29.29
N ASN A 325 -5.85 -36.95 29.94
CA ASN A 325 -7.19 -36.38 29.81
C ASN A 325 -7.32 -35.05 30.57
N GLN A 326 -6.70 -34.96 31.73
CA GLN A 326 -6.62 -33.71 32.51
C GLN A 326 -5.89 -32.62 31.72
N ILE A 327 -4.74 -32.96 31.13
CA ILE A 327 -3.99 -32.01 30.28
C ILE A 327 -4.83 -31.62 29.05
N ALA A 328 -5.52 -32.57 28.41
CA ALA A 328 -6.37 -32.28 27.27
C ALA A 328 -7.54 -31.34 27.62
N SER A 329 -8.19 -31.53 28.78
CA SER A 329 -9.27 -30.65 29.26
C SER A 329 -8.78 -29.23 29.52
N LEU A 330 -7.64 -29.07 30.22
CA LEU A 330 -7.06 -27.76 30.49
C LEU A 330 -6.64 -27.04 29.19
N MET A 331 -6.09 -27.78 28.23
CA MET A 331 -5.77 -27.24 26.91
C MET A 331 -7.02 -26.76 26.17
N GLN A 332 -8.11 -27.52 26.24
CA GLN A 332 -9.38 -27.09 25.64
C GLN A 332 -9.92 -25.82 26.30
N ASP A 333 -9.82 -25.70 27.63
CA ASP A 333 -10.23 -24.48 28.34
C ASP A 333 -9.39 -23.25 27.99
N ILE A 334 -8.09 -23.44 27.73
CA ILE A 334 -7.20 -22.39 27.24
C ILE A 334 -7.59 -21.99 25.81
N ILE A 335 -7.84 -22.96 24.94
CA ILE A 335 -8.29 -22.73 23.55
C ILE A 335 -9.60 -21.93 23.54
N ASN A 336 -10.58 -22.33 24.36
CA ASN A 336 -11.89 -21.67 24.44
C ASN A 336 -11.77 -20.19 24.88
N ASP A 337 -10.79 -19.84 25.72
CA ASP A 337 -10.54 -18.46 26.09
C ASP A 337 -9.82 -17.69 24.99
N LEU A 338 -8.83 -18.30 24.33
CA LEU A 338 -8.13 -17.70 23.20
C LEU A 338 -9.06 -17.44 22.01
N GLU A 339 -10.07 -18.28 21.78
CA GLU A 339 -11.08 -18.10 20.73
C GLU A 339 -12.04 -16.94 20.99
N LYS A 340 -12.14 -16.43 22.23
CA LYS A 340 -12.93 -15.24 22.55
C LYS A 340 -12.22 -13.93 22.18
N VAL A 341 -10.91 -14.00 21.92
CA VAL A 341 -10.12 -12.82 21.54
C VAL A 341 -10.50 -12.40 20.12
N GLN A 342 -11.03 -11.18 19.98
CA GLN A 342 -11.61 -10.72 18.73
C GLN A 342 -10.55 -10.19 17.76
N PRO A 343 -10.70 -10.39 16.44
CA PRO A 343 -9.87 -9.76 15.41
C PRO A 343 -9.88 -8.23 15.53
N GLY A 344 -8.74 -7.59 15.23
CA GLY A 344 -8.62 -6.14 15.27
C GLY A 344 -8.42 -5.54 16.67
N THR A 345 -8.14 -6.38 17.68
CA THR A 345 -7.72 -5.95 19.04
C THR A 345 -6.21 -6.09 19.21
N THR A 346 -5.62 -5.41 20.21
CA THR A 346 -4.16 -5.50 20.43
C THR A 346 -3.74 -6.91 20.89
N SER A 347 -4.66 -7.63 21.53
CA SER A 347 -4.44 -8.99 22.03
C SER A 347 -4.46 -10.07 20.94
N TYR A 348 -5.02 -9.77 19.75
CA TYR A 348 -5.32 -10.76 18.73
C TYR A 348 -4.10 -11.51 18.18
N ALA A 349 -3.01 -10.80 17.87
CA ALA A 349 -1.81 -11.42 17.31
C ALA A 349 -1.21 -12.45 18.28
N ARG A 350 -1.03 -12.05 19.55
CA ARG A 350 -0.51 -12.94 20.60
C ARG A 350 -1.45 -14.10 20.89
N ALA A 351 -2.76 -13.85 20.91
CA ALA A 351 -3.74 -14.91 21.12
C ALA A 351 -3.70 -15.95 19.99
N SER A 352 -3.55 -15.50 18.73
CA SER A 352 -3.45 -16.38 17.56
C SER A 352 -2.22 -17.30 17.62
N ASP A 353 -1.07 -16.79 18.06
CA ASP A 353 0.15 -17.60 18.23
C ASP A 353 -0.01 -18.65 19.34
N LEU A 354 -0.61 -18.25 20.47
CA LEU A 354 -0.91 -19.17 21.56
C LEU A 354 -1.93 -20.22 21.16
N LEU A 355 -2.96 -19.84 20.38
CA LEU A 355 -4.00 -20.73 19.89
C LEU A 355 -3.41 -21.80 18.98
N LYS A 356 -2.48 -21.44 18.09
CA LYS A 356 -1.75 -22.39 17.25
C LYS A 356 -0.95 -23.39 18.09
N SER A 357 -0.23 -22.91 19.09
CA SER A 357 0.59 -23.73 19.98
C SER A 357 -0.26 -24.69 20.83
N ALA A 358 -1.37 -24.19 21.39
CA ALA A 358 -2.31 -24.99 22.19
C ALA A 358 -2.98 -26.08 21.35
N ASN A 359 -3.42 -25.76 20.13
CA ASN A 359 -4.00 -26.73 19.20
C ASN A 359 -3.02 -27.85 18.81
N GLN A 360 -1.76 -27.49 18.53
CA GLN A 360 -0.72 -28.48 18.25
C GLN A 360 -0.48 -29.41 19.44
N LYS A 361 -0.45 -28.85 20.67
CA LYS A 361 -0.26 -29.64 21.88
C LYS A 361 -1.45 -30.56 22.15
N LEU A 362 -2.67 -30.07 21.98
CA LEU A 362 -3.88 -30.88 22.12
C LEU A 362 -3.93 -32.02 21.11
N ALA A 363 -3.48 -31.80 19.87
CA ALA A 363 -3.41 -32.84 18.84
C ALA A 363 -2.42 -33.97 19.21
N GLN A 364 -1.34 -33.68 19.93
CA GLN A 364 -0.39 -34.69 20.44
C GLN A 364 -0.95 -35.50 21.62
N LEU A 365 -2.01 -34.99 22.28
CA LEU A 365 -2.67 -35.63 23.42
C LEU A 365 -3.88 -36.49 23.03
N LYS A 366 -4.30 -36.44 21.76
CA LYS A 366 -5.21 -37.42 21.14
C LYS A 366 -4.40 -38.62 20.69
#